data_AF-A0A6B2CQZ5-F1
#
_entry.id   AF-A0A6B2CQZ5-F1
#
_cell.length_a   1.000
_cell.length_b   1.000
_cell.length_c   1.000
_cell.angle_alpha   90.00
_cell.angle_beta   90.00
_cell.angle_gamma   90.00
#
_symmetry.space_group_name_H-M   'P 1'
#
loop_
_entity.id
_entity.type
_entity.pdbx_description
1 polymer ?
#
loop_
_entity_poly.entity_id
_entity_poly.type
_entity_poly.pdbx_seq_one_letter_code
_entity_poly.pdbx_strand_id
1 'polypeptide(L)'
;MAKFENPVIKELLERYRRIWSLEHAMSLMGWDEETYMPSQGVVERATAMAELRTLYQELITSDQFVSLVERASKQEGLNEYERGVVRVLTREITILKKIPPSLNYELTKTSQEAFIAWREAKAKSDFQMFRPYLEKIVELNRQMAEKLGYEENPYDALLDLHEEGLRTRDVRGVFSVLEPAMKRVLDRVTSEGYFSSPSPLEETKYEEAAMRRVNEAVLSLLGYPTDRARLDVSPHPFTINMGVNDVRITTRYEGFDFKRSLFSVVHEFGHATYELQIDPELDMTPIGTGASLGVHEGQSRFWENVVGRTLSFVKVIRPILDRELGFTRAYSD
;
A
#
# COMPACT_ATOMS: atom_id res chain seq x y z
N MET A 1 10.65 27.39 12.09
CA MET A 1 10.95 26.85 13.43
C MET A 1 11.23 25.38 13.25
N ALA A 2 12.16 24.80 14.01
CA ALA A 2 12.45 23.37 13.87
C ALA A 2 11.24 22.57 14.36
N LYS A 3 10.81 21.54 13.62
CA LYS A 3 9.64 20.74 14.04
C LYS A 3 9.84 19.96 15.33
N PHE A 4 11.08 19.60 15.64
CA PHE A 4 11.44 18.86 16.85
C PHE A 4 12.36 19.72 17.70
N GLU A 5 11.89 20.15 18.86
CA GLU A 5 12.59 21.08 19.75
C GLU A 5 12.87 20.44 21.10
N ASN A 6 11.91 19.67 21.63
CA ASN A 6 12.00 19.01 22.92
C ASN A 6 13.19 18.01 22.97
N PRO A 7 14.10 18.13 23.95
CA PRO A 7 15.28 17.27 24.06
C PRO A 7 14.96 15.77 24.15
N VAL A 8 13.87 15.39 24.81
CA VAL A 8 13.45 13.98 24.95
C VAL A 8 12.96 13.43 23.62
N ILE A 9 12.26 14.24 22.81
CA ILE A 9 11.84 13.84 21.47
C ILE A 9 13.05 13.69 20.54
N LYS A 10 14.03 14.60 20.63
CA LYS A 10 15.28 14.46 19.87
C LYS A 10 16.03 13.18 20.21
N GLU A 11 16.19 12.88 21.50
CA GLU A 11 16.75 11.61 21.96
C GLU A 11 15.97 10.41 21.40
N LEU A 12 14.64 10.47 21.44
CA LEU A 12 13.77 9.42 20.91
C LEU A 12 13.96 9.19 19.41
N LEU A 13 14.01 10.27 18.61
CA LEU A 13 14.23 10.19 17.17
C LEU A 13 15.64 9.68 16.83
N GLU A 14 16.66 10.06 17.59
CA GLU A 14 18.02 9.52 17.43
C GLU A 14 18.04 8.00 17.66
N ARG A 15 17.32 7.50 18.66
CA ARG A 15 17.19 6.05 18.89
C ARG A 15 16.36 5.36 17.81
N TYR A 16 15.29 6.01 17.35
CA TYR A 16 14.41 5.48 16.31
C TYR A 16 15.11 5.33 14.95
N ARG A 17 16.15 6.13 14.64
CA ARG A 17 16.92 5.98 13.38
C ARG A 17 17.42 4.56 13.14
N ARG A 18 17.77 3.81 14.19
CA ARG A 18 18.19 2.41 14.04
C ARG A 18 17.02 1.51 13.61
N ILE A 19 15.83 1.76 14.15
CA ILE A 19 14.59 1.06 13.81
C ILE A 19 14.21 1.38 12.35
N TRP A 20 14.16 2.67 12.00
CA TRP A 20 13.92 3.13 10.62
C TRP A 20 14.91 2.51 9.62
N SER A 21 16.19 2.39 9.98
CA SER A 21 17.22 1.81 9.09
C SER A 21 16.94 0.34 8.75
N LEU A 22 16.33 -0.42 9.67
CA LEU A 22 15.91 -1.80 9.40
C LEU A 22 14.72 -1.83 8.45
N GLU A 23 13.76 -0.93 8.63
CA GLU A 23 12.60 -0.81 7.74
C GLU A 23 13.01 -0.38 6.33
N HIS A 24 13.95 0.56 6.21
CA HIS A 24 14.56 0.94 4.94
C HIS A 24 15.17 -0.27 4.22
N ALA A 25 15.99 -1.06 4.93
CA ALA A 25 16.61 -2.26 4.37
C ALA A 25 15.57 -3.32 3.96
N MET A 26 14.58 -3.58 4.81
CA MET A 26 13.49 -4.51 4.50
C MET A 26 12.66 -4.05 3.30
N SER A 27 12.45 -2.74 3.13
CA SER A 27 11.73 -2.17 1.98
C SER A 27 12.50 -2.41 0.68
N LEU A 28 13.82 -2.21 0.67
CA LEU A 28 14.65 -2.54 -0.49
C LEU A 28 14.63 -4.05 -0.79
N MET A 29 14.71 -4.89 0.24
CA MET A 29 14.66 -6.34 0.09
C MET A 29 13.32 -6.83 -0.47
N GLY A 30 12.20 -6.26 -0.02
CA GLY A 30 10.87 -6.59 -0.53
C GLY A 30 10.66 -6.10 -1.97
N TRP A 31 11.18 -4.91 -2.31
CA TRP A 31 11.16 -4.43 -3.68
C TRP A 31 11.96 -5.35 -4.62
N ASP A 32 13.18 -5.74 -4.22
CA ASP A 32 14.04 -6.60 -5.03
C ASP A 32 13.43 -8.00 -5.22
N GLU A 33 12.75 -8.52 -4.19
CA GLU A 33 12.04 -9.81 -4.22
C GLU A 33 11.02 -9.87 -5.37
N GLU A 34 10.29 -8.77 -5.61
CA GLU A 34 9.23 -8.69 -6.61
C GLU A 34 9.72 -8.27 -8.01
N THR A 35 10.99 -7.85 -8.15
CA THR A 35 11.50 -7.22 -9.38
C THR A 35 12.71 -7.93 -9.98
N TYR A 36 13.77 -8.14 -9.20
CA TYR A 36 15.08 -8.56 -9.71
C TYR A 36 15.59 -9.88 -9.12
N MET A 37 15.03 -10.33 -8.00
CA MET A 37 15.53 -11.50 -7.28
C MET A 37 15.45 -12.77 -8.16
N PRO A 38 16.56 -13.52 -8.33
CA PRO A 38 16.51 -14.84 -8.95
C PRO A 38 15.61 -15.79 -8.16
N SER A 39 14.84 -16.63 -8.84
CA SER A 39 13.83 -17.49 -8.21
C SER A 39 14.37 -18.41 -7.10
N GLN A 40 15.63 -18.84 -7.18
CA GLN A 40 16.27 -19.68 -6.17
C GLN A 40 16.70 -18.92 -4.90
N GLY A 41 16.71 -17.58 -4.93
CA GLY A 41 17.07 -16.73 -3.79
C GLY A 41 15.98 -16.62 -2.72
N VAL A 42 14.77 -17.14 -2.98
CA VAL A 42 13.60 -16.98 -2.11
C VAL A 42 13.82 -17.48 -0.69
N VAL A 43 14.54 -18.59 -0.50
CA VAL A 43 14.78 -19.17 0.84
C VAL A 43 15.69 -18.25 1.66
N GLU A 44 16.81 -17.82 1.09
CA GLU A 44 17.77 -16.94 1.75
C GLU A 44 17.17 -15.56 2.02
N ARG A 45 16.40 -15.01 1.07
CA ARG A 45 15.63 -13.75 1.22
C ARG A 45 14.63 -13.84 2.37
N ALA A 46 13.84 -14.90 2.41
CA ALA A 46 12.84 -15.11 3.45
C ALA A 46 13.47 -15.24 4.83
N THR A 47 14.59 -15.98 4.97
CA THR A 47 15.32 -16.07 6.23
C THR A 47 15.86 -14.71 6.68
N ALA A 48 16.50 -13.95 5.78
CA ALA A 48 17.02 -12.62 6.12
C ALA A 48 15.89 -11.64 6.54
N MET A 49 14.77 -11.63 5.82
CA MET A 49 13.60 -10.81 6.18
C MET A 49 13.05 -11.18 7.57
N ALA A 50 12.97 -12.47 7.90
CA ALA A 50 12.47 -12.94 9.19
C ALA A 50 13.36 -12.52 10.37
N GLU A 51 14.69 -12.62 10.21
CA GLU A 51 15.65 -12.19 11.24
C GLU A 51 15.60 -10.67 11.43
N LEU A 52 15.55 -9.89 10.35
CA LEU A 52 15.43 -8.43 10.43
C LEU A 52 14.12 -7.99 11.09
N ARG A 53 13.00 -8.69 10.82
CA ARG A 53 11.71 -8.43 11.45
C ARG A 53 11.73 -8.75 12.94
N THR A 54 12.41 -9.81 13.34
CA THR A 54 12.63 -10.15 14.76
C THR A 54 13.42 -9.06 15.45
N LEU A 55 14.55 -8.64 14.86
CA LEU A 55 15.38 -7.56 15.39
C LEU A 55 14.61 -6.23 15.48
N TYR A 56 13.79 -5.91 14.48
CA TYR A 56 12.89 -4.77 14.51
C TYR A 56 11.98 -4.80 15.74
N GLN A 57 11.29 -5.93 15.95
CA GLN A 57 10.37 -6.11 17.06
C GLN A 57 11.09 -6.02 18.41
N GLU A 58 12.27 -6.63 18.54
CA GLU A 58 13.10 -6.54 19.75
C GLU A 58 13.49 -5.10 20.09
N LEU A 59 13.91 -4.31 19.10
CA LEU A 59 14.34 -2.93 19.32
C LEU A 59 13.17 -2.03 19.72
N ILE A 60 12.07 -2.06 18.98
CA ILE A 60 10.92 -1.19 19.22
C ILE A 60 10.17 -1.55 20.51
N THR A 61 10.19 -2.83 20.92
CA THR A 61 9.55 -3.26 22.17
C THR A 61 10.49 -3.35 23.36
N SER A 62 11.78 -3.03 23.19
CA SER A 62 12.77 -3.02 24.28
C SER A 62 12.38 -2.09 25.42
N ASP A 63 12.68 -2.50 26.67
CA ASP A 63 12.36 -1.71 27.87
C ASP A 63 12.94 -0.29 27.79
N GLN A 64 14.15 -0.15 27.23
CA GLN A 64 14.79 1.16 27.05
C GLN A 64 14.00 2.06 26.09
N PHE A 65 13.60 1.55 24.92
CA PHE A 65 12.88 2.34 23.93
C PHE A 65 11.46 2.68 24.41
N VAL A 66 10.75 1.70 24.97
CA VAL A 66 9.40 1.89 25.54
C VAL A 66 9.42 2.92 26.66
N SER A 67 10.37 2.82 27.60
CA SER A 67 10.51 3.80 28.68
C SER A 67 10.79 5.21 28.16
N LEU A 68 11.48 5.34 27.02
CA LEU A 68 11.72 6.62 26.38
C LEU A 68 10.45 7.20 25.74
N VAL A 69 9.64 6.38 25.08
CA VAL A 69 8.31 6.80 24.57
C VAL A 69 7.39 7.22 25.72
N GLU A 70 7.39 6.48 26.83
CA GLU A 70 6.61 6.83 28.03
C GLU A 70 7.10 8.11 28.72
N ARG A 71 8.40 8.39 28.70
CA ARG A 71 8.96 9.67 29.17
C ARG A 71 8.56 10.81 28.26
N ALA A 72 8.58 10.59 26.95
CA ALA A 72 8.17 11.56 25.95
C ALA A 72 6.68 11.90 26.07
N SER A 73 5.81 10.91 26.31
CA SER A 73 4.37 11.13 26.46
C SER A 73 3.98 11.95 27.70
N LYS A 74 4.88 12.06 28.69
CA LYS A 74 4.70 12.86 29.90
C LYS A 74 5.28 14.28 29.80
N GLN A 75 5.89 14.64 28.67
CA GLN A 75 6.40 16.00 28.47
C GLN A 75 5.24 16.99 28.27
N GLU A 76 5.31 18.14 28.93
CA GLU A 76 4.40 19.26 28.70
C GLU A 76 4.91 20.14 27.54
N GLY A 77 3.99 20.86 26.89
CA GLY A 77 4.35 21.84 25.86
C GLY A 77 4.83 21.25 24.53
N LEU A 78 4.68 19.94 24.30
CA LEU A 78 5.00 19.32 23.01
C LEU A 78 4.17 19.95 21.89
N ASN A 79 4.80 20.23 20.75
CA ASN A 79 4.08 20.69 19.56
C ASN A 79 3.34 19.54 18.84
N GLU A 80 2.65 19.82 17.73
CA GLU A 80 1.85 18.80 17.04
C GLU A 80 2.67 17.66 16.41
N TYR A 81 3.86 17.95 15.89
CA TYR A 81 4.77 16.95 15.31
C TYR A 81 5.30 16.00 16.39
N GLU A 82 5.72 16.57 17.52
CA GLU A 82 6.22 15.82 18.67
C GLU A 82 5.15 14.92 19.29
N ARG A 83 3.91 15.42 19.40
CA ARG A 83 2.76 14.59 19.82
C ARG A 83 2.44 13.50 18.81
N GLY A 84 2.61 13.77 17.52
CA GLY A 84 2.46 12.79 16.44
C GLY A 84 3.42 11.62 16.59
N VAL A 85 4.71 11.90 16.83
CA VAL A 85 5.75 10.89 17.09
C VAL A 85 5.35 9.99 18.27
N VAL A 86 4.92 10.60 19.38
CA VAL A 86 4.48 9.83 20.56
C VAL A 86 3.27 8.96 20.24
N ARG A 87 2.26 9.49 19.54
CA ARG A 87 1.04 8.74 19.19
C ARG A 87 1.36 7.50 18.35
N VAL A 88 2.11 7.69 17.26
CA VAL A 88 2.43 6.61 16.32
C VAL A 88 3.23 5.50 17.01
N LEU A 89 4.31 5.86 17.72
CA LEU A 89 5.14 4.86 18.41
C LEU A 89 4.39 4.16 19.54
N THR A 90 3.56 4.89 20.29
CA THR A 90 2.74 4.28 21.37
C THR A 90 1.76 3.27 20.79
N ARG A 91 1.09 3.61 19.68
CA ARG A 91 0.17 2.71 18.99
C ARG A 91 0.88 1.44 18.52
N GLU A 92 2.02 1.61 17.85
CA GLU A 92 2.80 0.48 17.33
C GLU A 92 3.29 -0.46 18.45
N ILE A 93 3.88 0.09 19.51
CA ILE A 93 4.33 -0.68 20.68
C ILE A 93 3.15 -1.44 21.29
N THR A 94 1.99 -0.79 21.40
CA THR A 94 0.79 -1.41 21.98
C THR A 94 0.33 -2.61 21.16
N ILE A 95 0.29 -2.48 19.82
CA ILE A 95 -0.10 -3.57 18.92
C ILE A 95 0.90 -4.73 19.04
N LEU A 96 2.20 -4.45 18.93
CA LEU A 96 3.25 -5.47 18.96
C LEU A 96 3.31 -6.23 20.30
N LYS A 97 3.03 -5.56 21.42
CA LYS A 97 3.00 -6.21 22.74
C LYS A 97 1.75 -7.05 23.00
N LYS A 98 0.63 -6.71 22.36
CA LYS A 98 -0.65 -7.42 22.57
C LYS A 98 -0.72 -8.75 21.83
N ILE A 99 -0.07 -8.87 20.67
CA ILE A 99 -0.12 -10.07 19.83
C ILE A 99 0.95 -11.08 20.29
N PRO A 100 0.58 -12.28 20.77
CA PRO A 100 1.56 -13.29 21.15
C PRO A 100 2.39 -13.77 19.95
N PRO A 101 3.71 -13.97 20.08
CA PRO A 101 4.55 -14.47 19.00
C PRO A 101 4.06 -15.79 18.38
N SER A 102 3.51 -16.69 19.20
CA SER A 102 2.94 -17.96 18.74
C SER A 102 1.71 -17.79 17.84
N LEU A 103 0.83 -16.84 18.17
CA LEU A 103 -0.35 -16.54 17.36
C LEU A 103 0.05 -15.94 16.01
N ASN A 104 0.99 -14.99 16.03
CA ASN A 104 1.52 -14.39 14.81
C ASN A 104 2.21 -15.42 13.91
N TYR A 105 3.02 -16.32 14.50
CA TYR A 105 3.66 -17.42 13.78
C TYR A 105 2.64 -18.37 13.14
N GLU A 106 1.63 -18.79 13.91
CA GLU A 106 0.60 -19.71 13.41
C GLU A 106 -0.23 -19.08 12.28
N LEU A 107 -0.61 -17.80 12.42
CA LEU A 107 -1.29 -17.05 11.35
C LEU A 107 -0.42 -16.94 10.10
N THR A 108 0.85 -16.53 10.25
CA THR A 108 1.78 -16.39 9.12
C THR A 108 1.97 -17.71 8.39
N LYS A 109 2.26 -18.79 9.12
CA LYS A 109 2.41 -20.14 8.54
C LYS A 109 1.13 -20.58 7.82
N THR A 110 -0.02 -20.44 8.48
CA THR A 110 -1.32 -20.81 7.91
C THR A 110 -1.60 -20.04 6.62
N SER A 111 -1.34 -18.72 6.60
CA SER A 111 -1.55 -17.87 5.43
C SER A 111 -0.68 -18.27 4.23
N GLN A 112 0.58 -18.67 4.47
CA GLN A 112 1.49 -19.14 3.41
C GLN A 112 1.02 -20.47 2.81
N GLU A 113 0.67 -21.44 3.65
CA GLU A 113 0.09 -22.72 3.19
C GLU A 113 -1.24 -22.50 2.45
N ALA A 114 -2.09 -21.62 3.00
CA ALA A 114 -3.37 -21.26 2.42
C ALA A 114 -3.23 -20.59 1.05
N PHE A 115 -2.21 -19.77 0.82
CA PHE A 115 -1.96 -19.14 -0.47
C PHE A 115 -1.66 -20.18 -1.56
N ILE A 116 -0.85 -21.20 -1.25
CA ILE A 116 -0.56 -22.30 -2.18
C ILE A 116 -1.85 -23.07 -2.52
N ALA A 117 -2.62 -23.46 -1.50
CA ALA A 117 -3.89 -24.15 -1.69
C ALA A 117 -4.91 -23.31 -2.45
N TRP A 118 -4.99 -22.00 -2.18
CA TRP A 118 -5.88 -21.06 -2.84
C TRP A 118 -5.58 -20.95 -4.34
N ARG A 119 -4.30 -20.89 -4.75
CA ARG A 119 -3.94 -20.82 -6.18
C ARG A 119 -4.47 -22.04 -6.95
N GLU A 120 -4.30 -23.23 -6.38
CA GLU A 120 -4.78 -24.47 -6.98
C GLU A 120 -6.32 -24.56 -6.97
N ALA A 121 -6.94 -24.25 -5.82
CA ALA A 121 -8.39 -24.18 -5.66
C ALA A 121 -9.03 -23.23 -6.67
N LYS A 122 -8.46 -22.03 -6.86
CA LYS A 122 -8.93 -21.04 -7.83
C LYS A 122 -8.79 -21.53 -9.27
N ALA A 123 -7.67 -22.16 -9.63
CA ALA A 123 -7.45 -22.71 -10.97
C ALA A 123 -8.44 -23.84 -11.30
N LYS A 124 -8.86 -24.61 -10.29
CA LYS A 124 -9.81 -25.71 -10.41
C LYS A 124 -11.26 -25.33 -10.12
N SER A 125 -11.52 -24.08 -9.74
CA SER A 125 -12.82 -23.63 -9.20
C SER A 125 -13.35 -24.52 -8.06
N ASP A 126 -12.46 -25.02 -7.20
CA ASP A 126 -12.78 -25.94 -6.10
C ASP A 126 -12.60 -25.28 -4.73
N PHE A 127 -13.70 -24.77 -4.17
CA PHE A 127 -13.68 -24.14 -2.85
C PHE A 127 -13.40 -25.12 -1.71
N GLN A 128 -13.73 -26.41 -1.84
CA GLN A 128 -13.55 -27.37 -0.74
C GLN A 128 -12.07 -27.56 -0.40
N MET A 129 -11.18 -27.43 -1.39
CA MET A 129 -9.73 -27.43 -1.19
C MET A 129 -9.25 -26.27 -0.29
N PHE A 130 -9.89 -25.09 -0.39
CA PHE A 130 -9.48 -23.89 0.35
C PHE A 130 -10.21 -23.73 1.69
N ARG A 131 -11.44 -24.25 1.79
CA ARG A 131 -12.30 -24.16 2.98
C ARG A 131 -11.59 -24.40 4.32
N PRO A 132 -10.83 -25.49 4.54
CA PRO A 132 -10.21 -25.75 5.85
C PRO A 132 -9.18 -24.66 6.24
N TYR A 133 -8.47 -24.11 5.26
CA TYR A 133 -7.54 -23.00 5.49
C TYR A 133 -8.29 -21.71 5.85
N LEU A 134 -9.39 -21.41 5.13
CA LEU A 134 -10.20 -20.23 5.44
C LEU A 134 -10.81 -20.30 6.84
N GLU A 135 -11.35 -21.46 7.24
CA GLU A 135 -11.88 -21.68 8.59
C GLU A 135 -10.80 -21.42 9.65
N LYS A 136 -9.58 -21.92 9.44
CA LYS A 136 -8.44 -21.70 10.34
C LYS A 136 -8.01 -20.23 10.39
N ILE A 137 -7.93 -19.54 9.24
CA ILE A 137 -7.58 -18.12 9.16
C ILE A 137 -8.60 -17.26 9.90
N VAL A 138 -9.89 -17.52 9.74
CA VAL A 138 -10.96 -16.80 10.44
C VAL A 138 -10.84 -16.98 11.94
N GLU A 139 -10.58 -18.21 12.40
CA GLU A 139 -10.39 -18.50 13.83
C GLU A 139 -9.16 -17.77 14.42
N LEU A 140 -8.03 -17.79 13.72
CA LEU A 140 -6.82 -17.08 14.16
C LEU A 140 -7.03 -15.56 14.20
N ASN A 141 -7.77 -14.99 13.24
CA ASN A 141 -8.11 -13.57 13.25
C ASN A 141 -9.07 -13.20 14.39
N ARG A 142 -10.00 -14.07 14.77
CA ARG A 142 -10.84 -13.87 15.96
C ARG A 142 -9.99 -13.84 17.23
N GLN A 143 -9.06 -14.79 17.37
CA GLN A 143 -8.13 -14.79 18.50
C GLN A 143 -7.28 -13.52 18.54
N MET A 144 -6.82 -13.03 17.38
CA MET A 144 -6.08 -11.77 17.29
C MET A 144 -6.94 -10.57 17.70
N ALA A 145 -8.20 -10.51 17.29
CA ALA A 145 -9.14 -9.47 17.74
C ALA A 145 -9.29 -9.46 19.27
N GLU A 146 -9.42 -10.62 19.91
CA GLU A 146 -9.49 -10.74 21.37
C GLU A 146 -8.21 -10.25 22.07
N LYS A 147 -7.04 -10.48 21.46
CA LYS A 147 -5.76 -10.00 22.00
C LYS A 147 -5.57 -8.49 21.86
N LEU A 148 -6.02 -7.93 20.75
CA LEU A 148 -5.98 -6.49 20.50
C LEU A 148 -6.98 -5.73 21.39
N GLY A 149 -8.15 -6.31 21.62
CA GLY A 149 -9.26 -5.72 22.35
C GLY A 149 -10.10 -4.78 21.48
N TYR A 150 -11.38 -4.66 21.82
CA TYR A 150 -12.37 -3.87 21.11
C TYR A 150 -13.49 -3.42 22.07
N GLU A 151 -14.24 -2.38 21.69
CA GLU A 151 -15.35 -1.86 22.49
C GLU A 151 -16.72 -2.40 22.04
N GLU A 152 -17.00 -2.39 20.73
CA GLU A 152 -18.33 -2.68 20.19
C GLU A 152 -18.37 -4.01 19.44
N ASN A 153 -17.41 -4.26 18.55
CA ASN A 153 -17.37 -5.44 17.70
C ASN A 153 -15.94 -6.02 17.60
N PRO A 154 -15.75 -7.36 17.62
CA PRO A 154 -14.44 -7.97 17.39
C PRO A 154 -13.76 -7.50 16.09
N TYR A 155 -14.56 -7.21 15.05
CA TYR A 155 -14.04 -6.74 13.78
C TYR A 155 -13.44 -5.33 13.85
N ASP A 156 -13.81 -4.52 14.84
CA ASP A 156 -13.23 -3.18 15.05
C ASP A 156 -11.72 -3.28 15.33
N ALA A 157 -11.29 -4.29 16.09
CA ALA A 157 -9.87 -4.52 16.34
C ALA A 157 -9.09 -4.81 15.05
N LEU A 158 -9.71 -5.52 14.11
CA LEU A 158 -9.07 -5.87 12.83
C LEU A 158 -9.12 -4.72 11.82
N LEU A 159 -10.18 -3.91 11.85
CA LEU A 159 -10.28 -2.68 11.05
C LEU A 159 -9.24 -1.66 11.50
N ASP A 160 -9.12 -1.45 12.81
CA ASP A 160 -8.17 -0.50 13.40
C ASP A 160 -6.71 -0.83 13.01
N LEU A 161 -6.34 -2.12 12.91
CA LEU A 161 -5.01 -2.53 12.42
C LEU A 161 -4.66 -1.97 11.04
N HIS A 162 -5.65 -1.78 10.18
CA HIS A 162 -5.46 -1.35 8.79
C HIS A 162 -5.77 0.13 8.58
N GLU A 163 -6.62 0.71 9.43
CA GLU A 163 -7.03 2.11 9.39
C GLU A 163 -7.23 2.62 10.83
N GLU A 164 -6.28 3.39 11.37
CA GLU A 164 -6.29 3.85 12.77
C GLU A 164 -7.62 4.53 13.14
N GLY A 165 -8.32 3.97 14.11
CA GLY A 165 -9.59 4.46 14.64
C GLY A 165 -10.84 3.98 13.89
N LEU A 166 -10.71 3.25 12.78
CA LEU A 166 -11.85 2.78 12.00
C LEU A 166 -12.65 1.71 12.74
N ARG A 167 -13.96 1.88 12.82
CA ARG A 167 -14.88 0.89 13.41
C ARG A 167 -15.87 0.35 12.39
N THR A 168 -16.47 -0.79 12.72
CA THR A 168 -17.51 -1.46 11.94
C THR A 168 -18.71 -0.55 11.69
N ARG A 169 -19.07 0.29 12.67
CA ARG A 169 -20.17 1.26 12.53
C ARG A 169 -19.89 2.31 11.45
N ASP A 170 -18.62 2.72 11.29
CA ASP A 170 -18.23 3.75 10.31
C ASP A 170 -18.31 3.17 8.90
N VAL A 171 -17.77 1.96 8.73
CA VAL A 171 -17.88 1.18 7.47
C VAL A 171 -19.35 0.97 7.09
N ARG A 172 -20.20 0.56 8.05
CA ARG A 172 -21.64 0.41 7.82
C ARG A 172 -22.30 1.74 7.42
N GLY A 173 -21.91 2.85 8.06
CA GLY A 173 -22.38 4.18 7.73
C GLY A 173 -22.09 4.53 6.27
N VAL A 174 -20.86 4.33 5.81
CA VAL A 174 -20.45 4.57 4.42
C VAL A 174 -21.26 3.71 3.44
N PHE A 175 -21.32 2.39 3.65
CA PHE A 175 -22.04 1.49 2.73
C PHE A 175 -23.55 1.73 2.70
N SER A 176 -24.16 2.15 3.82
CA SER A 176 -25.59 2.48 3.87
C SER A 176 -25.99 3.61 2.92
N VAL A 177 -25.05 4.49 2.58
CA VAL A 177 -25.24 5.58 1.61
C VAL A 177 -24.84 5.14 0.21
N LEU A 178 -23.66 4.52 0.07
CA LEU A 178 -23.08 4.20 -1.23
C LEU A 178 -23.83 3.08 -1.96
N GLU A 179 -24.19 1.98 -1.30
CA GLU A 179 -24.82 0.83 -1.94
C GLU A 179 -26.12 1.20 -2.69
N PRO A 180 -27.12 1.86 -2.07
CA PRO A 180 -28.34 2.21 -2.77
C PRO A 180 -28.12 3.28 -3.85
N ALA A 181 -27.18 4.21 -3.66
CA ALA A 181 -26.86 5.23 -4.66
C ALA A 181 -26.16 4.63 -5.88
N MET A 182 -25.15 3.80 -5.66
CA MET A 182 -24.41 3.12 -6.72
C MET A 182 -25.29 2.16 -7.50
N LYS A 183 -26.19 1.43 -6.83
CA LYS A 183 -27.16 0.58 -7.52
C LYS A 183 -28.03 1.37 -8.50
N ARG A 184 -28.58 2.53 -8.09
CA ARG A 184 -29.37 3.38 -9.00
C ARG A 184 -28.57 3.86 -10.21
N VAL A 185 -27.30 4.23 -10.01
CA VAL A 185 -26.42 4.66 -11.10
C VAL A 185 -26.12 3.49 -12.05
N LEU A 186 -25.75 2.33 -11.50
CA LEU A 186 -25.46 1.13 -12.28
C LEU A 186 -26.68 0.65 -13.07
N ASP A 187 -27.86 0.61 -12.44
CA ASP A 187 -29.12 0.22 -13.08
C ASP A 187 -29.40 1.14 -14.28
N ARG A 188 -29.23 2.45 -14.11
CA ARG A 188 -29.42 3.44 -15.18
C ARG A 188 -28.41 3.26 -16.31
N VAL A 189 -27.12 3.17 -16.00
CA VAL A 189 -26.04 2.97 -16.98
C VAL A 189 -26.30 1.72 -17.82
N THR A 190 -26.67 0.62 -17.16
CA THR A 190 -26.95 -0.66 -17.82
C THR A 190 -28.23 -0.60 -18.65
N SER A 191 -29.32 -0.02 -18.11
CA SER A 191 -30.61 0.05 -18.82
C SER A 191 -30.59 0.97 -20.03
N GLU A 192 -29.83 2.07 -19.97
CA GLU A 192 -29.67 3.00 -21.09
C GLU A 192 -28.58 2.54 -22.08
N GLY A 193 -27.86 1.45 -21.76
CA GLY A 193 -26.83 0.88 -22.62
C GLY A 193 -25.55 1.71 -22.72
N TYR A 194 -25.31 2.66 -21.80
CA TYR A 194 -24.04 3.40 -21.77
C TYR A 194 -22.88 2.47 -21.47
N PHE A 195 -21.79 2.58 -22.24
CA PHE A 195 -20.56 1.81 -22.06
C PHE A 195 -20.77 0.29 -22.03
N SER A 196 -21.81 -0.21 -22.69
CA SER A 196 -22.30 -1.59 -22.61
C SER A 196 -21.59 -2.58 -23.53
N SER A 197 -20.72 -2.11 -24.43
CA SER A 197 -19.98 -2.95 -25.38
C SER A 197 -18.48 -2.85 -25.12
N PRO A 198 -17.75 -3.99 -25.15
CA PRO A 198 -16.29 -4.00 -25.09
C PRO A 198 -15.69 -3.12 -26.19
N SER A 199 -14.63 -2.40 -25.87
CA SER A 199 -13.88 -1.65 -26.88
C SER A 199 -12.92 -2.56 -27.62
N PRO A 200 -12.74 -2.43 -28.96
CA PRO A 200 -11.68 -3.15 -29.68
C PRO A 200 -10.27 -2.88 -29.12
N LEU A 201 -10.07 -1.78 -28.40
CA LEU A 201 -8.83 -1.45 -27.70
C LEU A 201 -8.48 -2.45 -26.58
N GLU A 202 -9.44 -3.20 -26.07
CA GLU A 202 -9.22 -4.24 -25.04
C GLU A 202 -8.54 -5.48 -25.60
N GLU A 203 -8.63 -5.73 -26.91
CA GLU A 203 -7.97 -6.87 -27.56
C GLU A 203 -6.73 -6.45 -28.36
N THR A 204 -6.51 -5.14 -28.49
CA THR A 204 -5.40 -4.60 -29.27
C THR A 204 -4.07 -4.89 -28.58
N LYS A 205 -3.18 -5.56 -29.32
CA LYS A 205 -1.83 -5.91 -28.86
C LYS A 205 -0.88 -4.73 -28.96
N TYR A 206 0.14 -4.74 -28.11
CA TYR A 206 1.26 -3.79 -28.14
C TYR A 206 2.57 -4.49 -27.78
N GLU A 207 3.68 -3.91 -28.24
CA GLU A 207 5.02 -4.29 -27.79
C GLU A 207 5.30 -3.68 -26.42
N GLU A 208 5.84 -4.45 -25.48
CA GLU A 208 6.16 -3.96 -24.12
C GLU A 208 7.01 -2.68 -24.17
N ALA A 209 8.03 -2.66 -25.02
CA ALA A 209 8.93 -1.51 -25.14
C ALA A 209 8.19 -0.23 -25.57
N ALA A 210 7.10 -0.35 -26.34
CA ALA A 210 6.28 0.80 -26.72
C ALA A 210 5.45 1.29 -25.54
N MET A 211 4.81 0.39 -24.78
CA MET A 211 4.06 0.79 -23.58
C MET A 211 4.94 1.32 -22.46
N ARG A 212 6.17 0.83 -22.34
CA ARG A 212 7.17 1.42 -21.43
C ARG A 212 7.43 2.88 -21.76
N ARG A 213 7.65 3.21 -23.04
CA ARG A 213 7.82 4.61 -23.47
C ARG A 213 6.58 5.46 -23.24
N VAL A 214 5.38 4.90 -23.40
CA VAL A 214 4.12 5.58 -23.03
C VAL A 214 4.12 5.91 -21.53
N ASN A 215 4.34 4.93 -20.68
CA ASN A 215 4.30 5.09 -19.23
C ASN A 215 5.35 6.08 -18.73
N GLU A 216 6.58 6.00 -19.24
CA GLU A 216 7.66 6.95 -18.92
C GLU A 216 7.30 8.38 -19.34
N ALA A 217 6.72 8.57 -20.53
CA ALA A 217 6.32 9.90 -20.97
C ALA A 217 5.12 10.46 -20.17
N VAL A 218 4.18 9.60 -19.76
CA VAL A 218 3.05 9.98 -18.89
C VAL A 218 3.56 10.35 -17.50
N LEU A 219 4.47 9.58 -16.91
CA LEU A 219 5.10 9.92 -15.62
C LEU A 219 5.89 11.23 -15.70
N SER A 220 6.63 11.46 -16.79
CA SER A 220 7.31 12.73 -17.02
C SER A 220 6.34 13.90 -17.12
N LEU A 221 5.20 13.73 -17.81
CA LEU A 221 4.13 14.73 -17.91
C LEU A 221 3.52 15.03 -16.53
N LEU A 222 3.35 14.02 -15.69
CA LEU A 222 2.81 14.13 -14.35
C LEU A 222 3.82 14.69 -13.32
N GLY A 223 5.09 14.83 -13.70
CA GLY A 223 6.15 15.38 -12.84
C GLY A 223 6.77 14.36 -11.88
N TYR A 224 6.74 13.07 -12.22
CA TYR A 224 7.39 12.03 -11.42
C TYR A 224 8.93 12.20 -11.45
N PRO A 225 9.59 12.40 -10.28
CA PRO A 225 11.00 12.80 -10.23
C PRO A 225 11.95 11.61 -10.37
N THR A 226 12.57 11.44 -11.54
CA THR A 226 13.45 10.28 -11.85
C THR A 226 14.74 10.23 -11.03
N ASP A 227 15.10 11.31 -10.34
CA ASP A 227 16.24 11.40 -9.42
C ASP A 227 15.91 10.93 -8.00
N ARG A 228 14.62 10.79 -7.66
CA ARG A 228 14.11 10.37 -6.35
C ARG A 228 13.11 9.22 -6.41
N ALA A 229 12.90 8.69 -7.61
CA ALA A 229 11.81 7.77 -7.90
C ALA A 229 12.14 6.96 -9.16
N ARG A 230 11.52 5.78 -9.31
CA ARG A 230 11.72 4.92 -10.48
C ARG A 230 10.54 3.99 -10.74
N LEU A 231 10.37 3.61 -12.01
CA LEU A 231 9.39 2.65 -12.48
C LEU A 231 10.08 1.36 -12.92
N ASP A 232 9.63 0.23 -12.38
CA ASP A 232 10.11 -1.11 -12.74
C ASP A 232 8.94 -2.07 -13.05
N VAL A 233 9.23 -3.35 -13.31
CA VAL A 233 8.22 -4.36 -13.62
C VAL A 233 8.15 -5.40 -12.51
N SER A 234 6.94 -5.76 -12.11
CA SER A 234 6.66 -6.85 -11.17
C SER A 234 5.37 -7.60 -11.57
N PRO A 235 5.09 -8.79 -11.01
CA PRO A 235 3.86 -9.53 -11.30
C PRO A 235 2.57 -8.76 -10.94
N HIS A 236 2.63 -7.98 -9.87
CA HIS A 236 1.56 -7.13 -9.38
C HIS A 236 2.09 -5.71 -9.16
N PRO A 237 1.47 -4.68 -9.76
CA PRO A 237 1.84 -3.30 -9.51
C PRO A 237 1.76 -2.95 -8.01
N PHE A 238 2.75 -2.20 -7.53
CA PHE A 238 2.77 -1.64 -6.18
C PHE A 238 3.64 -0.38 -6.11
N THR A 239 3.49 0.35 -5.02
CA THR A 239 4.34 1.46 -4.62
C THR A 239 5.06 1.09 -3.33
N ILE A 240 6.34 1.44 -3.24
CA ILE A 240 7.13 1.25 -2.02
C ILE A 240 7.92 2.51 -1.69
N ASN A 241 7.79 2.95 -0.45
CA ASN A 241 8.57 4.04 0.13
C ASN A 241 9.82 3.45 0.79
N MET A 242 11.01 3.81 0.29
CA MET A 242 12.29 3.50 0.95
C MET A 242 12.83 4.72 1.74
N GLY A 243 12.30 5.91 1.47
CA GLY A 243 12.59 7.17 2.12
C GLY A 243 12.03 8.33 1.30
N VAL A 244 12.04 9.55 1.86
CA VAL A 244 11.47 10.76 1.21
C VAL A 244 12.07 11.05 -0.17
N ASN A 245 13.26 10.51 -0.46
CA ASN A 245 13.96 10.68 -1.74
C ASN A 245 14.17 9.37 -2.52
N ASP A 246 13.49 8.28 -2.16
CA ASP A 246 13.49 7.02 -2.92
C ASP A 246 12.13 6.32 -2.80
N VAL A 247 11.21 6.68 -3.70
CA VAL A 247 9.87 6.09 -3.77
C VAL A 247 9.68 5.42 -5.13
N ARG A 248 9.51 4.10 -5.12
CA ARG A 248 9.50 3.30 -6.35
C ARG A 248 8.11 2.79 -6.64
N ILE A 249 7.79 2.72 -7.91
CA ILE A 249 6.56 2.12 -8.40
C ILE A 249 6.88 0.98 -9.34
N THR A 250 5.98 0.02 -9.44
CA THR A 250 6.05 -1.02 -10.44
C THR A 250 4.79 -1.04 -11.30
N THR A 251 4.91 -1.65 -12.47
CA THR A 251 3.76 -2.00 -13.29
C THR A 251 3.95 -3.37 -13.91
N ARG A 252 3.02 -3.78 -14.74
CA ARG A 252 3.14 -4.96 -15.60
C ARG A 252 2.65 -4.63 -16.99
N TYR A 253 3.05 -5.47 -17.95
CA TYR A 253 2.69 -5.33 -19.34
C TYR A 253 2.05 -6.62 -19.83
N GLU A 254 0.73 -6.64 -19.98
CA GLU A 254 -0.01 -7.80 -20.47
C GLU A 254 0.23 -8.09 -21.96
N GLY A 255 0.78 -7.11 -22.71
CA GLY A 255 0.99 -7.20 -24.17
C GLY A 255 -0.28 -6.93 -24.99
N PHE A 256 -1.39 -6.64 -24.32
CA PHE A 256 -2.67 -6.21 -24.88
C PHE A 256 -3.40 -5.34 -23.85
N ASP A 257 -4.46 -4.65 -24.28
CA ASP A 257 -5.24 -3.76 -23.41
C ASP A 257 -4.36 -2.73 -22.67
N PHE A 258 -3.79 -1.80 -23.45
CA PHE A 258 -2.84 -0.80 -22.95
C PHE A 258 -3.32 -0.03 -21.71
N LYS A 259 -4.64 0.09 -21.54
CA LYS A 259 -5.30 0.77 -20.43
C LYS A 259 -4.90 0.15 -19.09
N ARG A 260 -4.66 -1.16 -19.01
CA ARG A 260 -4.29 -1.86 -17.76
C ARG A 260 -2.98 -1.35 -17.20
N SER A 261 -1.92 -1.39 -18.01
CA SER A 261 -0.61 -0.88 -17.63
C SER A 261 -0.64 0.63 -17.39
N LEU A 262 -1.28 1.40 -18.29
CA LEU A 262 -1.37 2.85 -18.16
C LEU A 262 -2.05 3.29 -16.85
N PHE A 263 -3.26 2.79 -16.57
CA PHE A 263 -3.97 3.18 -15.35
C PHE A 263 -3.34 2.59 -14.09
N SER A 264 -2.67 1.44 -14.18
CA SER A 264 -1.82 0.94 -13.10
C SER A 264 -0.70 1.94 -12.78
N VAL A 265 0.02 2.45 -13.78
CA VAL A 265 1.10 3.43 -13.54
C VAL A 265 0.55 4.73 -12.95
N VAL A 266 -0.60 5.22 -13.43
CA VAL A 266 -1.23 6.44 -12.88
C VAL A 266 -1.72 6.20 -11.45
N HIS A 267 -2.22 5.00 -11.13
CA HIS A 267 -2.62 4.61 -9.79
C HIS A 267 -1.42 4.62 -8.83
N GLU A 268 -0.35 3.92 -9.18
CA GLU A 268 0.88 3.87 -8.37
C GLU A 268 1.56 5.25 -8.28
N PHE A 269 1.49 6.07 -9.34
CA PHE A 269 1.95 7.46 -9.27
C PHE A 269 1.24 8.26 -8.19
N GLY A 270 -0.06 8.04 -7.97
CA GLY A 270 -0.80 8.74 -6.92
C GLY A 270 -0.33 8.37 -5.52
N HIS A 271 -0.07 7.07 -5.29
CA HIS A 271 0.61 6.60 -4.09
C HIS A 271 2.00 7.22 -3.94
N ALA A 272 2.83 7.14 -4.97
CA ALA A 272 4.21 7.62 -4.89
C ALA A 272 4.30 9.13 -4.67
N THR A 273 3.41 9.90 -5.29
CA THR A 273 3.33 11.36 -5.10
C THR A 273 3.00 11.72 -3.66
N TYR A 274 2.15 10.95 -2.99
CA TYR A 274 1.86 11.16 -1.58
C TYR A 274 3.13 11.07 -0.73
N GLU A 275 3.90 10.00 -0.91
CA GLU A 275 5.15 9.76 -0.17
C GLU A 275 6.26 10.74 -0.56
N LEU A 276 6.41 11.06 -1.85
CA LEU A 276 7.42 12.00 -2.37
C LEU A 276 7.19 13.46 -1.94
N GLN A 277 5.96 13.80 -1.53
CA GLN A 277 5.57 15.13 -1.06
C GLN A 277 5.57 15.25 0.46
N ILE A 278 6.00 14.22 1.19
CA ILE A 278 6.23 14.32 2.62
C ILE A 278 7.29 15.37 2.88
N ASP A 279 7.04 16.17 3.91
CA ASP A 279 7.94 17.25 4.28
C ASP A 279 9.31 16.70 4.69
N PRO A 280 10.42 17.15 4.06
CA PRO A 280 11.76 16.63 4.34
C PRO A 280 12.22 16.75 5.79
N GLU A 281 11.66 17.67 6.59
CA GLU A 281 11.96 17.74 8.02
C GLU A 281 11.42 16.55 8.83
N LEU A 282 10.53 15.74 8.24
CA LEU A 282 9.99 14.51 8.84
C LEU A 282 10.76 13.25 8.41
N ASP A 283 11.80 13.39 7.58
CA ASP A 283 12.57 12.26 7.08
C ASP A 283 13.18 11.43 8.23
N MET A 284 13.15 10.11 8.07
CA MET A 284 13.59 9.14 9.08
C MET A 284 12.88 9.25 10.45
N THR A 285 11.66 9.78 10.49
CA THR A 285 10.82 9.84 11.69
C THR A 285 9.59 8.93 11.52
N PRO A 286 8.94 8.47 12.61
CA PRO A 286 7.75 7.60 12.50
C PRO A 286 6.52 8.32 11.91
N ILE A 287 6.59 9.65 11.72
CA ILE A 287 5.54 10.45 11.07
C ILE A 287 5.95 10.92 9.67
N GLY A 288 7.06 10.42 9.13
CA GLY A 288 7.57 10.71 7.80
C GLY A 288 7.07 9.75 6.72
N THR A 289 5.81 9.32 6.82
CA THR A 289 5.15 8.37 5.88
C THR A 289 3.65 8.69 5.77
N GLY A 290 2.95 8.08 4.81
CA GLY A 290 1.51 8.17 4.66
C GLY A 290 0.74 7.73 5.92
N ALA A 291 -0.32 8.48 6.26
CA ALA A 291 -1.04 8.31 7.51
C ALA A 291 -1.81 6.97 7.67
N SER A 292 -2.39 6.44 6.58
CA SER A 292 -3.21 5.21 6.60
C SER A 292 -3.44 4.66 5.19
N LEU A 293 -3.89 3.41 5.09
CA LEU A 293 -4.21 2.77 3.80
C LEU A 293 -5.34 3.50 3.07
N GLY A 294 -6.39 3.93 3.78
CA GLY A 294 -7.52 4.64 3.20
C GLY A 294 -7.13 5.99 2.61
N VAL A 295 -6.26 6.75 3.29
CA VAL A 295 -5.74 8.02 2.75
C VAL A 295 -4.83 7.75 1.54
N HIS A 296 -3.98 6.73 1.62
CA HIS A 296 -3.07 6.33 0.54
C HIS A 296 -3.87 5.93 -0.72
N GLU A 297 -4.92 5.11 -0.57
CA GLU A 297 -5.84 4.71 -1.65
C GLU A 297 -6.67 5.90 -2.17
N GLY A 298 -6.97 6.87 -1.31
CA GLY A 298 -7.56 8.14 -1.73
C GLY A 298 -6.70 8.87 -2.77
N GLN A 299 -5.38 8.87 -2.61
CA GLN A 299 -4.44 9.50 -3.54
C GLN A 299 -4.33 8.71 -4.86
N SER A 300 -4.18 7.39 -4.81
CA SER A 300 -4.10 6.57 -6.02
C SER A 300 -5.38 6.65 -6.85
N ARG A 301 -6.56 6.56 -6.20
CA ARG A 301 -7.86 6.67 -6.88
C ARG A 301 -8.15 8.07 -7.39
N PHE A 302 -7.66 9.11 -6.73
CA PHE A 302 -7.75 10.47 -7.25
C PHE A 302 -7.03 10.59 -8.59
N TRP A 303 -5.77 10.17 -8.66
CA TRP A 303 -4.99 10.22 -9.89
C TRP A 303 -5.53 9.26 -10.96
N GLU A 304 -5.87 8.02 -10.60
CA GLU A 304 -6.38 7.03 -11.54
C GLU A 304 -7.74 7.44 -12.12
N ASN A 305 -8.72 7.71 -11.27
CA ASN A 305 -10.13 7.82 -11.68
C ASN A 305 -10.58 9.26 -11.86
N VAL A 306 -10.21 10.16 -10.94
CA VAL A 306 -10.66 11.56 -10.97
C VAL A 306 -9.87 12.38 -11.98
N VAL A 307 -8.60 12.03 -12.22
CA VAL A 307 -7.75 12.66 -13.24
C VAL A 307 -7.65 11.76 -14.48
N GLY A 308 -7.10 10.55 -14.32
CA GLY A 308 -6.67 9.67 -15.41
C GLY A 308 -7.80 9.22 -16.34
N ARG A 309 -9.00 8.98 -15.82
CA ARG A 309 -10.16 8.52 -16.61
C ARG A 309 -11.02 9.66 -17.16
N THR A 310 -10.53 10.90 -17.15
CA THR A 310 -11.24 12.04 -17.74
C THR A 310 -10.91 12.22 -19.22
N LEU A 311 -11.86 12.77 -19.99
CA LEU A 311 -11.63 13.14 -21.38
C LEU A 311 -10.47 14.14 -21.52
N SER A 312 -10.33 15.07 -20.57
CA SER A 312 -9.24 16.04 -20.55
C SER A 312 -7.88 15.37 -20.46
N PHE A 313 -7.72 14.40 -19.56
CA PHE A 313 -6.48 13.65 -19.45
C PHE A 313 -6.19 12.84 -20.72
N VAL A 314 -7.20 12.14 -21.25
CA VAL A 314 -7.08 11.38 -22.50
C VAL A 314 -6.59 12.28 -23.65
N LYS A 315 -7.15 13.49 -23.80
CA LYS A 315 -6.71 14.45 -24.83
C LYS A 315 -5.25 14.86 -24.68
N VAL A 316 -4.77 15.02 -23.45
CA VAL A 316 -3.37 15.39 -23.18
C VAL A 316 -2.42 14.24 -23.51
N ILE A 317 -2.77 13.00 -23.17
CA ILE A 317 -1.88 11.84 -23.42
C ILE A 317 -2.02 11.26 -24.83
N ARG A 318 -3.09 11.58 -25.56
CA ARG A 318 -3.36 11.06 -26.90
C ARG A 318 -2.17 11.21 -27.87
N PRO A 319 -1.47 12.36 -27.98
CA PRO A 319 -0.30 12.48 -28.83
C PRO A 319 0.83 11.49 -28.48
N ILE A 320 0.97 11.13 -27.20
CA ILE A 320 1.94 10.13 -26.72
C ILE A 320 1.52 8.74 -27.22
N LEU A 321 0.24 8.38 -27.03
CA LEU A 321 -0.32 7.12 -27.50
C LEU A 321 -0.21 6.97 -29.04
N ASP A 322 -0.55 8.04 -29.77
CA ASP A 322 -0.50 8.05 -31.24
C ASP A 322 0.93 7.90 -31.76
N ARG A 323 1.93 8.41 -31.02
CA ARG A 323 3.35 8.30 -31.38
C ARG A 323 3.89 6.90 -31.10
N GLU A 324 3.62 6.35 -29.92
CA GLU A 324 4.24 5.11 -29.47
C GLU A 324 3.50 3.84 -29.89
N LEU A 325 2.16 3.89 -29.95
CA LEU A 325 1.31 2.72 -30.18
C LEU A 325 0.63 2.76 -31.56
N GLY A 326 0.36 3.96 -32.09
CA GLY A 326 -0.16 4.18 -33.44
C GLY A 326 -1.64 3.81 -33.67
N PHE A 327 -2.18 2.82 -32.97
CA PHE A 327 -3.55 2.36 -33.16
C PHE A 327 -4.63 3.35 -32.66
N THR A 328 -4.28 4.25 -31.74
CA THR A 328 -5.22 5.27 -31.23
C THR A 328 -5.57 6.36 -32.26
N ARG A 329 -4.81 6.45 -33.36
CA ARG A 329 -5.10 7.38 -34.48
C ARG A 329 -6.40 7.05 -35.21
N ALA A 330 -6.86 5.80 -35.13
CA ALA A 330 -8.07 5.34 -35.79
C ALA A 330 -9.37 5.72 -35.04
N TYR A 331 -9.27 6.29 -33.84
CA TYR A 331 -10.41 6.59 -32.98
C TYR A 331 -10.70 8.09 -32.92
N SER A 332 -11.94 8.50 -32.68
CA SER A 332 -12.27 9.91 -32.41
C SER A 332 -11.72 10.35 -31.05
N ASP A 333 -11.83 11.66 -30.77
CA ASP A 333 -11.67 12.18 -29.40
C ASP A 333 -12.62 11.51 -28.40
#